data_AF-A0A6L7GIN2-F1
#
_entry.id   AF-A0A6L7GIN2-F1
#
_cell.length_a   1.000
_cell.length_b   1.000
_cell.length_c   1.000
_cell.angle_alpha   90.00
_cell.angle_beta   90.00
_cell.angle_gamma   90.00
#
_symmetry.space_group_name_H-M   'P 1'
#
loop_
_entity.id
_entity.type
_entity.pdbx_description
1 polymer ?
#
loop_
_entity_poly.entity_id
_entity_poly.type
_entity_poly.pdbx_seq_one_letter_code
_entity_poly.pdbx_strand_id
1 'polypeptide(L)'
;MTTSLPLVQIALSVRDIQHSQRWYRDIFGFTESGGTHAFVPLLGSEDVQNVPGATSVCWWMLDGTPGFQMELFEFSKPHPKPVPADWRPNDIGYTTVGFHVADFDATLAALARRNVTPLTEPMGILGSRRVCVKDPDGILLELMEDDPRVEGMGARPDSPAVARFVTLSVPDLAEARRTWVDVMGLPEVDLALHDTEHEKLWSLDGSTRESFVVRSGDAFLEVVQYLDPIGKPWPTGYHISDIGILNIALGLPDRASLDALVEKGRPHGIEPNTTKGTVVDKFWYASYVNDPLGFSIELLWHGSKGKRRPVDPLGLLELGFTEKRPPLKRVSAVARTSATPEQVWAVLTDHASMFDWTPFKRSEVLSAGDDNGVGLIRKLSGGPAGMTVHEQIVAAEAPRRMEYTAKGAPGMKRYHSFVDVEAEPGGGSTITWEAQYRTLLPGSTAITGRMVQTLADGLARAAERTAH
;
A
#
# COMPACT_ATOMS: atom_id res chain seq x y z
N MET A 1 28.48 -21.16 -6.67
CA MET A 1 27.19 -20.91 -7.34
C MET A 1 26.60 -19.70 -6.65
N THR A 2 26.53 -18.55 -7.32
CA THR A 2 25.89 -17.35 -6.77
C THR A 2 24.40 -17.65 -6.63
N THR A 3 23.95 -17.93 -5.40
CA THR A 3 22.53 -17.99 -5.09
C THR A 3 21.93 -16.63 -5.34
N SER A 4 21.04 -16.52 -6.34
CA SER A 4 20.18 -15.35 -6.49
C SER A 4 19.23 -15.31 -5.30
N LEU A 5 19.39 -14.30 -4.44
CA LEU A 5 18.51 -14.01 -3.32
C LEU A 5 17.76 -12.71 -3.65
N PRO A 6 16.79 -12.73 -4.58
CA PRO A 6 16.09 -11.53 -5.03
C PRO A 6 15.16 -10.98 -3.96
N LEU A 7 14.98 -9.66 -3.96
CA LEU A 7 13.90 -9.00 -3.23
C LEU A 7 12.62 -9.30 -4.01
N VAL A 8 11.73 -10.07 -3.41
CA VAL A 8 10.48 -10.50 -4.05
C VAL A 8 9.27 -9.79 -3.46
N GLN A 9 9.43 -9.12 -2.32
CA GLN A 9 8.32 -8.41 -1.69
C GLN A 9 8.79 -7.23 -0.83
N ILE A 10 8.03 -6.15 -0.87
CA ILE A 10 8.05 -5.08 0.14
C ILE A 10 6.66 -5.04 0.77
N ALA A 11 6.56 -5.30 2.08
CA ALA A 11 5.29 -5.34 2.78
C ALA A 11 5.04 -4.03 3.54
N LEU A 12 3.84 -3.50 3.40
CA LEU A 12 3.37 -2.27 4.04
C LEU A 12 2.20 -2.59 4.96
N SER A 13 2.21 -2.05 6.18
CA SER A 13 1.03 -2.00 7.04
C SER A 13 0.27 -0.70 6.78
N VAL A 14 -0.99 -0.81 6.37
CA VAL A 14 -1.84 0.27 5.89
C VAL A 14 -3.15 0.34 6.68
N ARG A 15 -3.78 1.52 6.74
CA ARG A 15 -5.05 1.71 7.49
C ARG A 15 -6.27 1.19 6.73
N ASP A 16 -6.28 1.36 5.41
CA ASP A 16 -7.36 0.88 4.54
C ASP A 16 -6.76 0.34 3.24
N ILE A 17 -6.82 -0.98 3.09
CA ILE A 17 -6.19 -1.67 1.97
C ILE A 17 -6.80 -1.29 0.61
N GLN A 18 -8.08 -0.93 0.58
CA GLN A 18 -8.82 -0.57 -0.63
C GLN A 18 -8.42 0.83 -1.09
N HIS A 19 -8.24 1.75 -0.14
CA HIS A 19 -7.71 3.09 -0.40
C HIS A 19 -6.26 3.03 -0.91
N SER A 20 -5.36 2.36 -0.18
CA SER A 20 -3.94 2.32 -0.54
C SER A 20 -3.75 1.62 -1.88
N GLN A 21 -4.46 0.51 -2.13
CA GLN A 21 -4.43 -0.18 -3.42
C GLN A 21 -4.90 0.71 -4.58
N ARG A 22 -5.98 1.48 -4.40
CA ARG A 22 -6.45 2.46 -5.40
C ARG A 22 -5.40 3.56 -5.64
N TRP A 23 -4.78 4.06 -4.57
CA TRP A 23 -3.79 5.12 -4.63
C TRP A 23 -2.53 4.70 -5.42
N TYR A 24 -1.94 3.55 -5.10
CA TYR A 24 -0.77 3.04 -5.82
C TYR A 24 -1.08 2.70 -7.28
N ARG A 25 -2.26 2.14 -7.56
CA ARG A 25 -2.69 1.88 -8.95
C ARG A 25 -2.81 3.16 -9.76
N ASP A 26 -3.46 4.18 -9.21
CA ASP A 26 -3.78 5.40 -9.95
C ASP A 26 -2.54 6.29 -10.20
N ILE A 27 -1.50 6.22 -9.35
CA ILE A 27 -0.26 6.99 -9.53
C ILE A 27 0.82 6.20 -10.27
N PHE A 28 1.01 4.92 -9.92
CA PHE A 28 2.15 4.12 -10.40
C PHE A 28 1.77 3.05 -11.43
N GLY A 29 0.47 2.89 -11.73
CA GLY A 29 0.00 1.88 -12.67
C GLY A 29 0.13 0.45 -12.17
N PHE A 30 0.31 0.23 -10.86
CA PHE A 30 0.43 -1.12 -10.30
C PHE A 30 -0.84 -1.93 -10.54
N THR A 31 -0.66 -3.21 -10.86
CA THR A 31 -1.75 -4.14 -11.15
C THR A 31 -2.02 -5.07 -9.98
N GLU A 32 -3.21 -5.64 -9.91
CA GLU A 32 -3.64 -6.43 -8.75
C GLU A 32 -3.11 -7.87 -8.83
N SER A 33 -2.71 -8.41 -7.68
CA SER A 33 -2.22 -9.78 -7.53
C SER A 33 -2.97 -10.55 -6.45
N GLY A 34 -4.29 -10.46 -6.45
CA GLY A 34 -5.12 -11.24 -5.53
C GLY A 34 -5.14 -10.66 -4.12
N GLY A 35 -5.53 -11.51 -3.17
CA GLY A 35 -5.72 -11.11 -1.79
C GLY A 35 -6.29 -12.22 -0.92
N THR A 36 -6.15 -12.06 0.39
CA THR A 36 -6.56 -13.03 1.40
C THR A 36 -7.18 -12.38 2.63
N HIS A 37 -8.11 -13.10 3.24
CA HIS A 37 -8.68 -12.80 4.54
C HIS A 37 -8.26 -13.82 5.61
N ALA A 38 -7.28 -14.66 5.29
CA ALA A 38 -6.91 -15.83 6.06
C ALA A 38 -5.69 -15.60 6.99
N PHE A 39 -5.18 -14.37 7.10
CA PHE A 39 -4.14 -14.06 8.08
C PHE A 39 -4.76 -13.84 9.46
N VAL A 40 -4.99 -14.95 10.15
CA VAL A 40 -5.59 -15.02 11.49
C VAL A 40 -4.75 -15.92 12.39
N PRO A 41 -4.78 -15.75 13.73
CA PRO A 41 -3.90 -16.49 14.65
C PRO A 41 -4.02 -18.01 14.52
N LEU A 42 -5.25 -18.50 14.31
CA LEU A 42 -5.53 -19.92 14.09
C LEU A 42 -4.78 -20.51 12.88
N LEU A 43 -4.39 -19.67 11.92
CA LEU A 43 -3.65 -20.04 10.72
C LEU A 43 -2.16 -19.65 10.80
N GLY A 44 -1.68 -19.25 11.99
CA GLY A 44 -0.26 -19.06 12.29
C GLY A 44 0.27 -17.64 12.09
N SER A 45 -0.57 -16.64 11.78
CA SER A 45 -0.10 -15.26 11.57
C SER A 45 0.62 -14.68 12.80
N GLU A 46 0.14 -14.96 14.01
CA GLU A 46 0.78 -14.45 15.23
C GLU A 46 2.16 -15.07 15.46
N ASP A 47 2.32 -16.35 15.16
CA ASP A 47 3.56 -17.09 15.31
C ASP A 47 4.57 -16.66 14.24
N VAL A 48 4.13 -16.52 12.99
CA VAL A 48 4.98 -16.12 11.86
C VAL A 48 5.44 -14.67 12.04
N GLN A 49 4.52 -13.76 12.35
CA GLN A 49 4.86 -12.33 12.45
C GLN A 49 5.45 -11.95 13.82
N ASN A 50 5.43 -12.85 14.80
CA ASN A 50 5.74 -12.57 16.20
C ASN A 50 4.93 -11.36 16.75
N VAL A 51 3.66 -11.29 16.36
CA VAL A 51 2.73 -10.24 16.77
C VAL A 51 1.53 -10.91 17.44
N PRO A 52 1.38 -10.79 18.78
CA PRO A 52 0.32 -11.48 19.51
C PRO A 52 -1.07 -11.17 18.96
N GLY A 53 -1.84 -12.21 18.62
CA GLY A 53 -3.19 -12.06 18.08
C GLY A 53 -3.27 -11.46 16.67
N ALA A 54 -2.17 -11.38 15.92
CA ALA A 54 -2.10 -10.83 14.58
C ALA A 54 -3.27 -11.29 13.70
N THR A 55 -4.15 -10.36 13.34
CA THR A 55 -5.31 -10.61 12.48
C THR A 55 -5.40 -9.52 11.44
N SER A 56 -5.23 -9.88 10.18
CA SER A 56 -5.18 -8.93 9.07
C SER A 56 -5.84 -9.48 7.81
N VAL A 57 -6.09 -8.57 6.88
CA VAL A 57 -6.29 -8.91 5.47
C VAL A 57 -5.05 -8.47 4.71
N CYS A 58 -4.78 -9.13 3.59
CA CYS A 58 -3.62 -8.80 2.77
C CYS A 58 -3.94 -8.86 1.29
N TRP A 59 -3.47 -7.87 0.54
CA TRP A 59 -3.58 -7.74 -0.92
C TRP A 59 -2.21 -7.49 -1.50
N TRP A 60 -2.01 -8.01 -2.70
CA TRP A 60 -0.75 -7.85 -3.42
C TRP A 60 -0.95 -7.02 -4.67
N MET A 61 0.10 -6.30 -5.05
CA MET A 61 0.16 -5.54 -6.30
C MET A 61 1.48 -5.81 -7.03
N LEU A 62 1.44 -5.76 -8.37
CA LEU A 62 2.60 -5.96 -9.23
C LEU A 62 3.00 -4.64 -9.87
N ASP A 63 4.30 -4.37 -9.84
CA ASP A 63 4.93 -3.26 -10.55
C ASP A 63 5.37 -3.66 -11.98
N GLY A 64 5.04 -4.87 -12.42
CA GLY A 64 5.45 -5.45 -13.71
C GLY A 64 6.77 -6.22 -13.67
N THR A 65 7.58 -6.09 -12.63
CA THR A 65 8.84 -6.84 -12.45
C THR A 65 8.52 -8.32 -12.17
N PRO A 66 9.01 -9.27 -12.98
CA PRO A 66 8.71 -10.68 -12.78
C PRO A 66 9.19 -11.20 -11.42
N GLY A 67 8.26 -11.74 -10.63
CA GLY A 67 8.57 -12.32 -9.32
C GLY A 67 8.69 -11.31 -8.17
N PHE A 68 8.33 -10.05 -8.39
CA PHE A 68 8.22 -9.03 -7.35
C PHE A 68 6.75 -8.67 -7.08
N GLN A 69 6.44 -8.29 -5.85
CA GLN A 69 5.15 -7.71 -5.48
C GLN A 69 5.26 -6.70 -4.33
N MET A 70 4.39 -5.69 -4.35
CA MET A 70 4.07 -4.91 -3.16
C MET A 70 3.00 -5.66 -2.37
N GLU A 71 3.18 -5.83 -1.07
CA GLU A 71 2.22 -6.47 -0.17
C GLU A 71 1.61 -5.42 0.77
N LEU A 72 0.29 -5.37 0.86
CA LEU A 72 -0.44 -4.44 1.71
C LEU A 72 -1.17 -5.23 2.79
N PHE A 73 -0.93 -4.94 4.06
CA PHE A 73 -1.65 -5.51 5.20
C PHE A 73 -2.53 -4.47 5.88
N GLU A 74 -3.79 -4.79 6.08
CA GLU A 74 -4.66 -4.03 6.99
C GLU A 74 -4.92 -4.86 8.24
N PHE A 75 -4.26 -4.46 9.33
CA PHE A 75 -4.38 -5.13 10.63
C PHE A 75 -5.63 -4.70 11.39
N SER A 76 -6.40 -5.70 11.82
CA SER A 76 -7.51 -5.52 12.76
C SER A 76 -7.13 -5.84 14.20
N LYS A 77 -6.08 -6.65 14.41
CA LYS A 77 -5.50 -6.98 15.73
C LYS A 77 -4.00 -7.25 15.61
N PRO A 78 -3.17 -6.75 16.54
CA PRO A 78 -3.48 -5.56 17.34
C PRO A 78 -3.87 -4.39 16.43
N HIS A 79 -4.58 -3.40 16.96
CA HIS A 79 -4.86 -2.21 16.17
C HIS A 79 -3.54 -1.47 15.90
N PRO A 80 -3.22 -1.19 14.62
CA PRO A 80 -1.92 -0.63 14.25
C PRO A 80 -1.81 0.80 14.78
N LYS A 81 -0.66 1.13 15.37
CA LYS A 81 -0.35 2.52 15.73
C LYS A 81 0.03 3.30 14.47
N PRO A 82 -0.37 4.57 14.34
CA PRO A 82 0.09 5.40 13.23
C PRO A 82 1.59 5.66 13.31
N VAL A 83 2.20 6.00 12.17
CA VAL A 83 3.56 6.55 12.15
C VAL A 83 3.62 7.77 13.08
N PRO A 84 4.60 7.86 14.01
CA PRO A 84 4.74 9.03 14.87
C PRO A 84 4.88 10.32 14.05
N ALA A 85 4.24 11.41 14.51
CA ALA A 85 4.24 12.68 13.77
C ALA A 85 5.64 13.28 13.60
N ASP A 86 6.56 12.97 14.51
CA ASP A 86 7.96 13.40 14.53
C ASP A 86 8.94 12.30 14.04
N TRP A 87 8.42 11.24 13.41
CA TRP A 87 9.22 10.19 12.77
C TRP A 87 9.92 10.75 11.53
N ARG A 88 11.22 10.51 11.43
CA ARG A 88 12.10 11.00 10.36
C ARG A 88 12.78 9.84 9.65
N PRO A 89 13.25 10.00 8.40
CA PRO A 89 13.92 8.91 7.66
C PRO A 89 15.26 8.44 8.24
N ASN A 90 15.84 9.18 9.19
CA ASN A 90 16.99 8.72 9.96
C ASN A 90 16.63 7.90 11.19
N ASP A 91 15.35 7.82 11.60
CA ASP A 91 14.92 6.99 12.72
C ASP A 91 15.01 5.50 12.36
N ILE A 92 15.32 4.67 13.37
CA ILE A 92 15.69 3.27 13.20
C ILE A 92 14.51 2.45 12.66
N GLY A 93 14.66 1.84 11.47
CA GLY A 93 13.58 1.15 10.77
C GLY A 93 13.79 1.04 9.26
N TYR A 94 12.92 0.29 8.59
CA TYR A 94 12.70 0.47 7.15
C TYR A 94 12.02 1.82 6.93
N THR A 95 12.64 2.71 6.16
CA THR A 95 12.26 4.13 6.14
C THR A 95 11.71 4.62 4.81
N THR A 96 12.21 4.08 3.68
CA THR A 96 11.88 4.59 2.35
C THR A 96 11.70 3.45 1.35
N VAL A 97 10.73 3.58 0.44
CA VAL A 97 10.65 2.77 -0.78
C VAL A 97 10.98 3.64 -1.98
N GLY A 98 11.96 3.23 -2.78
CA GLY A 98 12.36 3.91 -3.99
C GLY A 98 11.67 3.35 -5.23
N PHE A 99 11.03 4.22 -6.01
CA PHE A 99 10.45 3.90 -7.30
C PHE A 99 11.17 4.63 -8.42
N HIS A 100 11.56 3.89 -9.45
CA HIS A 100 11.86 4.51 -10.73
C HIS A 100 10.55 4.71 -11.51
N VAL A 101 10.36 5.87 -12.15
CA VAL A 101 9.16 6.22 -12.91
C VAL A 101 9.49 6.49 -14.38
N ALA A 102 8.67 5.98 -15.30
CA ALA A 102 8.87 6.09 -16.76
C ALA A 102 8.70 7.51 -17.27
N ASP A 103 7.69 8.19 -16.75
CA ASP A 103 7.34 9.56 -17.09
C ASP A 103 7.18 10.35 -15.78
N PHE A 104 8.24 11.09 -15.45
CA PHE A 104 8.33 11.83 -14.20
C PHE A 104 7.28 12.93 -14.10
N ASP A 105 7.05 13.68 -15.18
CA ASP A 105 6.07 14.77 -15.22
C ASP A 105 4.63 14.25 -15.17
N ALA A 106 4.33 13.14 -15.86
CA ALA A 106 3.03 12.48 -15.74
C ALA A 106 2.79 11.95 -14.32
N THR A 107 3.82 11.44 -13.66
CA THR A 107 3.72 10.97 -12.27
C THR A 107 3.46 12.14 -11.31
N LEU A 108 4.15 13.28 -11.48
CA LEU A 108 3.88 14.51 -10.71
C LEU A 108 2.45 15.01 -10.94
N ALA A 109 1.94 14.96 -12.17
CA ALA A 109 0.56 15.31 -12.48
C ALA A 109 -0.45 14.36 -11.81
N ALA A 110 -0.16 13.06 -11.76
CA ALA A 110 -0.98 12.06 -11.07
C ALA A 110 -1.01 12.30 -9.55
N LEU A 111 0.14 12.63 -8.94
CA LEU A 111 0.22 13.04 -7.53
C LEU A 111 -0.60 14.30 -7.25
N ALA A 112 -0.44 15.33 -8.07
CA ALA A 112 -1.20 16.59 -7.94
C ALA A 112 -2.71 16.37 -8.08
N ARG A 113 -3.14 15.43 -8.95
CA ARG A 113 -4.55 15.03 -9.06
C ARG A 113 -5.09 14.39 -7.78
N ARG A 114 -4.24 13.73 -7.00
CA ARG A 114 -4.54 13.12 -5.70
C ARG A 114 -4.29 14.08 -4.52
N ASN A 115 -4.09 15.37 -4.79
CA ASN A 115 -3.73 16.40 -3.81
C ASN A 115 -2.47 16.05 -2.98
N VAL A 116 -1.54 15.30 -3.57
CA VAL A 116 -0.24 15.00 -2.95
C VAL A 116 0.79 16.01 -3.44
N THR A 117 1.38 16.74 -2.50
CA THR A 117 2.49 17.67 -2.77
C THR A 117 3.81 17.00 -2.40
N PRO A 118 4.82 17.01 -3.30
CA PRO A 118 6.18 16.63 -2.95
C PRO A 118 6.72 17.38 -1.73
N LEU A 119 7.59 16.73 -0.96
CA LEU A 119 8.22 17.34 0.23
C LEU A 119 9.14 18.51 -0.14
N THR A 120 9.69 18.47 -1.36
CA THR A 120 10.52 19.54 -1.96
C THR A 120 10.15 19.69 -3.43
N GLU A 121 10.59 20.79 -4.05
CA GLU A 121 10.67 20.84 -5.51
C GLU A 121 11.55 19.71 -6.07
N PRO A 122 11.32 19.24 -7.31
CA PRO A 122 12.18 18.26 -7.95
C PRO A 122 13.65 18.66 -7.92
N MET A 123 14.48 17.77 -7.38
CA MET A 123 15.92 17.94 -7.28
C MET A 123 16.62 17.23 -8.43
N GLY A 124 17.74 17.76 -8.91
CA GLY A 124 18.51 17.17 -10.01
C GLY A 124 18.18 17.78 -11.39
N ILE A 125 18.88 17.30 -12.41
CA ILE A 125 18.69 17.74 -13.80
C ILE A 125 17.68 16.83 -14.52
N LEU A 126 17.10 17.33 -15.62
CA LEU A 126 16.19 16.54 -16.47
C LEU A 126 16.84 15.20 -16.88
N GLY A 127 16.12 14.11 -16.68
CA GLY A 127 16.58 12.73 -16.88
C GLY A 127 17.14 12.07 -15.61
N SER A 128 17.30 12.82 -14.52
CA SER A 128 17.79 12.33 -13.23
C SER A 128 17.14 13.08 -12.06
N ARG A 129 15.92 13.60 -12.27
CA ARG A 129 15.17 14.30 -11.23
C ARG A 129 14.67 13.33 -10.16
N ARG A 130 14.56 13.84 -8.94
CA ARG A 130 14.06 13.11 -7.78
C ARG A 130 13.13 13.95 -6.93
N VAL A 131 12.11 13.32 -6.36
CA VAL A 131 11.22 13.90 -5.34
C VAL A 131 10.88 12.86 -4.29
N CYS A 132 10.58 13.32 -3.08
CA CYS A 132 9.96 12.50 -2.06
C CYS A 132 8.49 12.89 -1.85
N VAL A 133 7.64 11.89 -1.63
CA VAL A 133 6.23 12.05 -1.24
C VAL A 133 5.91 11.10 -0.10
N LYS A 134 4.82 11.38 0.62
CA LYS A 134 4.23 10.40 1.54
C LYS A 134 3.03 9.74 0.88
N ASP A 135 2.91 8.42 1.03
CA ASP A 135 1.68 7.72 0.71
C ASP A 135 0.55 8.12 1.69
N PRO A 136 -0.70 7.66 1.49
CA PRO A 136 -1.82 8.02 2.36
C PRO A 136 -1.60 7.66 3.83
N ASP A 137 -0.77 6.65 4.10
CA ASP A 137 -0.51 6.12 5.42
C ASP A 137 0.69 6.79 6.12
N GLY A 138 1.47 7.58 5.37
CA GLY A 138 2.61 8.36 5.86
C GLY A 138 3.97 7.76 5.49
N ILE A 139 4.00 6.69 4.68
CA ILE A 139 5.20 5.98 4.25
C ILE A 139 5.95 6.85 3.24
N LEU A 140 7.26 7.02 3.44
CA LEU A 140 8.09 7.82 2.54
C LEU A 140 8.40 7.05 1.26
N LEU A 141 8.08 7.67 0.13
CA LEU A 141 8.38 7.16 -1.20
C LEU A 141 9.30 8.14 -1.91
N GLU A 142 10.42 7.64 -2.43
CA GLU A 142 11.28 8.39 -3.34
C GLU A 142 10.96 8.03 -4.78
N LEU A 143 10.75 9.04 -5.62
CA LEU A 143 10.47 8.87 -7.04
C LEU A 143 11.66 9.39 -7.83
N MET A 144 12.19 8.54 -8.71
CA MET A 144 13.39 8.81 -9.50
C MET A 144 13.08 8.75 -11.00
N GLU A 145 13.50 9.78 -11.72
CA GLU A 145 13.47 9.81 -13.18
C GLU A 145 14.56 8.93 -13.80
N ASP A 146 15.70 8.79 -13.14
CA ASP A 146 16.73 7.82 -13.51
C ASP A 146 16.37 6.42 -12.95
N ASP A 147 16.77 5.37 -13.68
CA ASP A 147 16.63 3.99 -13.21
C ASP A 147 17.98 3.56 -12.61
N PRO A 148 18.12 3.42 -11.28
CA PRO A 148 19.34 2.89 -10.69
C PRO A 148 19.51 1.42 -11.12
N ARG A 149 20.59 1.13 -11.85
CA ARG A 149 20.84 -0.20 -12.42
C ARG A 149 22.31 -0.56 -12.38
N VAL A 150 22.59 -1.84 -12.21
CA VAL A 150 23.94 -2.44 -12.30
C VAL A 150 23.94 -3.63 -13.26
N GLU A 151 25.14 -4.08 -13.65
CA GLU A 151 25.30 -5.19 -14.59
C GLU A 151 24.57 -6.46 -14.11
N GLY A 152 23.86 -7.12 -15.02
CA GLY A 152 23.18 -8.39 -14.78
C GLY A 152 21.75 -8.27 -14.25
N MET A 153 21.18 -7.06 -14.11
CA MET A 153 19.76 -6.88 -13.82
C MET A 153 18.91 -7.20 -15.07
N GLY A 154 17.72 -7.77 -14.86
CA GLY A 154 16.74 -8.09 -15.90
C GLY A 154 16.20 -6.86 -16.62
N ALA A 155 15.64 -7.03 -17.81
CA ALA A 155 15.09 -5.92 -18.58
C ALA A 155 14.01 -5.16 -17.79
N ARG A 156 13.99 -3.84 -17.95
CA ARG A 156 12.95 -3.01 -17.33
C ARG A 156 11.57 -3.42 -17.88
N PRO A 157 10.56 -3.65 -17.01
CA PRO A 157 9.19 -3.87 -17.47
C PRO A 157 8.59 -2.59 -18.05
N ASP A 158 7.57 -2.75 -18.90
CA ASP A 158 6.83 -1.66 -19.56
C ASP A 158 5.78 -1.01 -18.63
N SER A 159 6.06 -0.96 -17.33
CA SER A 159 5.18 -0.38 -16.32
C SER A 159 5.53 1.09 -16.07
N PRO A 160 4.53 1.92 -15.70
CA PRO A 160 4.77 3.34 -15.41
C PRO A 160 5.76 3.56 -14.26
N ALA A 161 5.80 2.65 -13.28
CA ALA A 161 6.79 2.68 -12.21
C ALA A 161 7.20 1.28 -11.78
N VAL A 162 8.38 1.20 -11.18
CA VAL A 162 8.99 -0.05 -10.67
C VAL A 162 9.67 0.20 -9.34
N ALA A 163 9.51 -0.73 -8.40
CA ALA A 163 10.25 -0.69 -7.14
C ALA A 163 11.73 -0.98 -7.42
N ARG A 164 12.61 -0.20 -6.78
CA ARG A 164 14.06 -0.32 -6.97
C ARG A 164 14.84 -0.47 -5.70
N PHE A 165 14.40 0.14 -4.61
CA PHE A 165 15.07 -0.08 -3.35
C PHE A 165 14.13 0.03 -2.17
N VAL A 166 14.59 -0.51 -1.06
CA VAL A 166 14.15 -0.11 0.27
C VAL A 166 15.36 0.44 1.02
N THR A 167 15.16 1.48 1.82
CA THR A 167 16.19 2.00 2.74
C THR A 167 15.92 1.50 4.15
N LEU A 168 16.98 1.05 4.83
CA LEU A 168 16.97 0.56 6.20
C LEU A 168 17.93 1.42 7.04
N SER A 169 17.39 2.18 7.98
CA SER A 169 18.18 2.94 8.96
C SER A 169 18.52 2.06 10.16
N VAL A 170 19.82 1.93 10.46
CA VAL A 170 20.35 1.04 11.51
C VAL A 170 21.18 1.80 12.55
N PRO A 171 21.20 1.32 13.81
CA PRO A 171 22.06 1.90 14.84
C PRO A 171 23.52 1.41 14.75
N ASP A 172 23.78 0.31 14.03
CA ASP A 172 25.11 -0.29 13.85
C ASP A 172 25.26 -0.85 12.42
N LEU A 173 26.01 -0.13 11.58
CA LEU A 173 26.24 -0.51 10.19
C LEU A 173 27.08 -1.78 10.05
N ALA A 174 27.97 -2.06 11.02
CA ALA A 174 28.84 -3.24 10.96
C ALA A 174 28.07 -4.53 11.27
N GLU A 175 27.14 -4.50 12.24
CA GLU A 175 26.23 -5.63 12.50
C GLU A 175 25.26 -5.85 11.33
N ALA A 176 24.72 -4.77 10.76
CA ALA A 176 23.88 -4.88 9.57
C ALA A 176 24.66 -5.49 8.39
N ARG A 177 25.93 -5.10 8.19
CA ARG A 177 26.79 -5.68 7.14
C ARG A 177 27.03 -7.17 7.35
N ARG A 178 27.26 -7.63 8.59
CA ARG A 178 27.34 -9.06 8.92
C ARG A 178 26.07 -9.79 8.51
N THR A 179 24.91 -9.23 8.83
CA THR A 179 23.61 -9.81 8.47
C THR A 179 23.45 -9.92 6.95
N TRP A 180 23.51 -8.79 6.23
CA TRP A 180 23.12 -8.74 4.83
C TRP A 180 24.18 -9.28 3.86
N VAL A 181 25.46 -9.07 4.14
CA VAL A 181 26.56 -9.50 3.27
C VAL A 181 27.05 -10.88 3.68
N ASP A 182 27.48 -11.08 4.93
CA ASP A 182 28.17 -12.32 5.33
C ASP A 182 27.19 -13.50 5.49
N VAL A 183 26.05 -13.26 6.15
CA VAL A 183 25.04 -14.30 6.41
C VAL A 183 24.07 -14.46 5.24
N MET A 184 23.38 -13.41 4.81
CA MET A 184 22.44 -13.52 3.69
C MET A 184 23.15 -13.72 2.34
N GLY A 185 24.43 -13.34 2.23
CA GLY A 185 25.21 -13.53 1.01
C GLY A 185 24.83 -12.57 -0.11
N LEU A 186 24.22 -11.42 0.21
CA LEU A 186 23.89 -10.43 -0.80
C LEU A 186 25.15 -9.68 -1.24
N PRO A 187 25.41 -9.56 -2.55
CA PRO A 187 26.57 -8.84 -3.04
C PRO A 187 26.41 -7.34 -2.79
N GLU A 188 27.39 -6.77 -2.09
CA GLU A 188 27.57 -5.33 -2.03
C GLU A 188 27.99 -4.79 -3.40
N VAL A 189 27.45 -3.63 -3.77
CA VAL A 189 27.71 -2.97 -5.04
C VAL A 189 28.20 -1.55 -4.82
N ASP A 190 29.13 -1.12 -5.68
CA ASP A 190 29.59 0.27 -5.73
C ASP A 190 28.55 1.13 -6.49
N LEU A 191 27.46 1.42 -5.80
CA LEU A 191 26.34 2.23 -6.29
C LEU A 191 25.95 3.24 -5.20
N ALA A 192 26.10 4.52 -5.48
CA ALA A 192 25.54 5.58 -4.64
C ALA A 192 24.06 5.77 -4.98
N LEU A 193 23.16 5.15 -4.19
CA LEU A 193 21.72 5.39 -4.35
C LEU A 193 21.34 6.82 -3.93
N HIS A 194 21.96 7.31 -2.86
CA HIS A 194 21.78 8.67 -2.38
C HIS A 194 23.12 9.36 -2.12
N ASP A 195 23.27 10.59 -2.60
CA ASP A 195 24.38 11.48 -2.28
C ASP A 195 24.03 12.38 -1.09
N THR A 196 25.02 13.06 -0.50
CA THR A 196 24.81 13.99 0.63
C THR A 196 23.78 15.07 0.32
N GLU A 197 23.65 15.49 -0.94
CA GLU A 197 22.64 16.49 -1.33
C GLU A 197 21.21 15.97 -1.25
N HIS A 198 20.99 14.66 -1.46
CA HIS A 198 19.66 14.04 -1.45
C HIS A 198 19.02 14.05 -0.07
N GLU A 199 19.79 14.20 1.01
CA GLU A 199 19.26 14.37 2.37
C GLU A 199 18.29 15.56 2.50
N LYS A 200 18.41 16.56 1.62
CA LYS A 200 17.46 17.68 1.53
C LYS A 200 16.05 17.23 1.12
N LEU A 201 15.90 16.16 0.34
CA LEU A 201 14.60 15.63 -0.12
C LEU A 201 13.65 15.30 1.03
N TRP A 202 14.21 15.01 2.21
CA TRP A 202 13.45 14.66 3.41
C TRP A 202 13.90 15.44 4.66
N SER A 203 14.39 16.67 4.46
CA SER A 203 14.72 17.62 5.54
C SER A 203 15.77 17.09 6.54
N LEU A 204 16.83 16.46 6.02
CA LEU A 204 18.02 16.04 6.77
C LEU A 204 19.30 16.68 6.20
N ASP A 205 19.19 17.87 5.60
CA ASP A 205 20.34 18.56 5.03
C ASP A 205 21.45 18.80 6.07
N GLY A 206 22.70 18.57 5.64
CA GLY A 206 23.87 18.65 6.50
C GLY A 206 24.06 17.44 7.43
N SER A 207 23.21 16.42 7.34
CA SER A 207 23.42 15.19 8.11
C SER A 207 24.70 14.46 7.71
N THR A 208 25.26 13.73 8.67
CA THR A 208 26.38 12.82 8.46
C THR A 208 25.91 11.39 8.62
N ARG A 209 26.34 10.52 7.70
CA ARG A 209 25.90 9.13 7.63
C ARG A 209 26.96 8.27 6.96
N GLU A 210 26.90 6.98 7.24
CA GLU A 210 27.62 5.94 6.53
C GLU A 210 26.61 4.95 5.96
N SER A 211 26.89 4.38 4.79
CA SER A 211 25.99 3.43 4.16
C SER A 211 26.71 2.38 3.34
N PHE A 212 25.99 1.32 3.00
CA PHE A 212 26.33 0.41 1.91
C PHE A 212 25.06 -0.02 1.18
N VAL A 213 25.23 -0.46 -0.06
CA VAL A 213 24.15 -0.95 -0.91
C VAL A 213 24.40 -2.40 -1.26
N VAL A 214 23.43 -3.26 -0.99
CA VAL A 214 23.45 -4.65 -1.49
C VAL A 214 22.44 -4.83 -2.61
N ARG A 215 22.84 -5.61 -3.62
CA ARG A 215 21.96 -5.98 -4.71
C ARG A 215 21.19 -7.26 -4.37
N SER A 216 19.89 -7.24 -4.59
CA SER A 216 18.97 -8.34 -4.34
C SER A 216 18.09 -8.56 -5.57
N GLY A 217 18.65 -9.21 -6.60
CA GLY A 217 17.97 -9.42 -7.88
C GLY A 217 17.95 -8.15 -8.74
N ASP A 218 16.74 -7.66 -9.01
CA ASP A 218 16.47 -6.44 -9.79
C ASP A 218 16.11 -5.23 -8.90
N ALA A 219 16.46 -5.31 -7.62
CA ALA A 219 16.31 -4.25 -6.64
C ALA A 219 17.52 -4.21 -5.68
N PHE A 220 17.53 -3.21 -4.82
CA PHE A 220 18.58 -2.93 -3.84
C PHE A 220 18.02 -2.80 -2.43
N LEU A 221 18.87 -3.07 -1.45
CA LEU A 221 18.68 -2.62 -0.08
C LEU A 221 19.79 -1.63 0.22
N GLU A 222 19.41 -0.40 0.53
CA GLU A 222 20.34 0.59 1.10
C GLU A 222 20.29 0.46 2.61
N VAL A 223 21.45 0.27 3.24
CA VAL A 223 21.58 0.22 4.70
C VAL A 223 22.36 1.45 5.13
N VAL A 224 21.78 2.26 6.01
CA VAL A 224 22.31 3.56 6.40
C VAL A 224 22.39 3.68 7.91
N GLN A 225 23.52 4.11 8.43
CA GLN A 225 23.68 4.57 9.81
C GLN A 225 23.88 6.08 9.80
N TYR A 226 22.95 6.81 10.41
CA TYR A 226 23.11 8.26 10.63
C TYR A 226 23.96 8.52 11.89
N LEU A 227 24.96 9.38 11.75
CA LEU A 227 25.89 9.77 12.80
C LEU A 227 25.51 11.12 13.43
N ASP A 228 24.95 12.04 12.63
CA ASP A 228 24.40 13.31 13.12
C ASP A 228 23.31 13.82 12.14
N PRO A 229 22.05 14.03 12.57
CA PRO A 229 21.51 13.62 13.87
C PRO A 229 21.33 12.10 13.93
N ILE A 230 21.63 11.52 15.10
CA ILE A 230 21.38 10.09 15.36
C ILE A 230 19.87 9.82 15.32
N GLY A 231 19.50 8.72 14.66
CA GLY A 231 18.13 8.22 14.60
C GLY A 231 17.55 7.81 15.94
N LYS A 232 16.26 8.07 16.15
CA LYS A 232 15.54 7.57 17.32
C LYS A 232 15.29 6.06 17.17
N PRO A 233 15.33 5.29 18.27
CA PRO A 233 14.88 3.90 18.23
C PRO A 233 13.37 3.82 17.98
N TRP A 234 12.87 2.61 17.68
CA TRP A 234 11.44 2.37 17.64
C TRP A 234 10.72 2.83 18.92
N PRO A 235 9.47 3.32 18.81
CA PRO A 235 8.67 3.65 19.98
C PRO A 235 8.48 2.44 20.91
N THR A 236 8.30 2.71 22.20
CA THR A 236 8.00 1.63 23.17
C THR A 236 6.75 0.85 22.76
N GLY A 237 6.88 -0.48 22.67
CA GLY A 237 5.81 -1.37 22.25
C GLY A 237 5.47 -1.28 20.76
N TYR A 238 6.44 -0.89 19.93
CA TYR A 238 6.37 -1.03 18.48
C TYR A 238 6.14 -2.50 18.08
N HIS A 239 5.32 -2.70 17.07
CA HIS A 239 5.16 -3.98 16.37
C HIS A 239 5.28 -3.77 14.87
N ILE A 240 5.74 -4.77 14.13
CA ILE A 240 5.78 -4.71 12.66
C ILE A 240 4.38 -4.52 12.03
N SER A 241 3.31 -4.80 12.80
CA SER A 241 1.94 -4.51 12.40
C SER A 241 1.57 -3.02 12.46
N ASP A 242 2.34 -2.17 13.13
CA ASP A 242 2.10 -0.72 13.14
C ASP A 242 2.25 -0.13 11.73
N ILE A 243 1.57 0.99 11.45
CA ILE A 243 1.54 1.59 10.11
C ILE A 243 2.98 1.94 9.67
N GLY A 244 3.36 1.54 8.46
CA GLY A 244 4.74 1.69 7.97
C GLY A 244 5.16 0.56 7.03
N ILE A 245 6.46 0.52 6.71
CA ILE A 245 7.07 -0.62 6.03
C ILE A 245 7.24 -1.73 7.08
N LEU A 246 6.50 -2.83 6.90
CA LEU A 246 6.43 -3.96 7.82
C LEU A 246 7.72 -4.78 7.77
N ASN A 247 8.10 -5.21 6.57
CA ASN A 247 9.33 -5.95 6.28
C ASN A 247 9.61 -5.98 4.77
N ILE A 248 10.66 -6.72 4.41
CA ILE A 248 10.94 -7.15 3.05
C ILE A 248 11.04 -8.68 2.98
N ALA A 249 10.77 -9.26 1.81
CA ALA A 249 10.96 -10.70 1.57
C ALA A 249 12.04 -10.99 0.54
N LEU A 250 12.92 -11.92 0.89
CA LEU A 250 13.94 -12.49 0.02
C LEU A 250 13.48 -13.84 -0.54
N GLY A 251 13.51 -13.99 -1.87
CA GLY A 251 13.00 -15.15 -2.57
C GLY A 251 14.01 -16.30 -2.63
N LEU A 252 13.57 -17.50 -2.25
CA LEU A 252 14.34 -18.74 -2.40
C LEU A 252 13.74 -19.66 -3.47
N PRO A 253 14.57 -20.44 -4.19
CA PRO A 253 14.11 -21.31 -5.26
C PRO A 253 13.30 -22.51 -4.75
N ASP A 254 13.57 -22.95 -3.52
CA ASP A 254 12.93 -24.08 -2.87
C ASP A 254 13.01 -23.99 -1.34
N ARG A 255 12.19 -24.82 -0.69
CA ARG A 255 12.11 -24.95 0.76
C ARG A 255 13.45 -25.35 1.40
N ALA A 256 14.21 -26.24 0.75
CA ALA A 256 15.46 -26.73 1.31
C ALA A 256 16.52 -25.64 1.40
N SER A 257 16.60 -24.78 0.38
CA SER A 257 17.49 -23.62 0.33
C SER A 257 17.10 -22.58 1.38
N LEU A 258 15.81 -22.38 1.60
CA LEU A 258 15.29 -21.50 2.64
C LEU A 258 15.65 -22.02 4.04
N ASP A 259 15.36 -23.29 4.33
CA ASP A 259 15.70 -23.90 5.63
C ASP A 259 17.23 -23.87 5.87
N ALA A 260 18.04 -24.10 4.83
CA ALA A 260 19.50 -24.00 4.92
C ALA A 260 19.97 -22.57 5.26
N LEU A 261 19.31 -21.54 4.72
CA LEU A 261 19.63 -20.15 5.05
C LEU A 261 19.23 -19.80 6.49
N VAL A 262 18.08 -20.30 6.96
CA VAL A 262 17.67 -20.17 8.37
C VAL A 262 18.71 -20.81 9.30
N GLU A 263 19.14 -22.04 9.00
CA GLU A 263 20.15 -22.74 9.81
C GLU A 263 21.52 -22.06 9.74
N LYS A 264 21.89 -21.46 8.59
CA LYS A 264 23.09 -20.61 8.47
C LYS A 264 22.99 -19.39 9.38
N GLY A 265 21.80 -18.80 9.55
CA GLY A 265 21.59 -17.59 10.34
C GLY A 265 21.62 -17.79 11.85
N ARG A 266 21.19 -18.95 12.36
CA ARG A 266 21.06 -19.19 13.82
C ARG A 266 22.31 -18.89 14.65
N PRO A 267 23.54 -19.32 14.26
CA PRO A 267 24.75 -19.01 15.03
C PRO A 267 25.09 -17.53 15.11
N HIS A 268 24.48 -16.71 14.24
CA HIS A 268 24.64 -15.27 14.16
C HIS A 268 23.48 -14.50 14.81
N GLY A 269 22.58 -15.18 15.55
CA GLY A 269 21.44 -14.54 16.21
C GLY A 269 20.25 -14.25 15.28
N ILE A 270 20.28 -14.77 14.04
CA ILE A 270 19.17 -14.64 13.09
C ILE A 270 18.28 -15.88 13.23
N GLU A 271 17.25 -15.77 14.07
CA GLU A 271 16.36 -16.89 14.40
C GLU A 271 14.97 -16.71 13.77
N PRO A 272 14.33 -17.82 13.32
CA PRO A 272 12.96 -17.76 12.84
C PRO A 272 12.00 -17.56 14.01
N ASN A 273 11.00 -16.69 13.82
CA ASN A 273 9.93 -16.42 14.78
C ASN A 273 9.18 -17.69 15.19
N THR A 274 9.04 -18.63 14.25
CA THR A 274 8.40 -19.92 14.49
C THR A 274 9.00 -21.01 13.61
N THR A 275 8.98 -22.24 14.12
CA THR A 275 9.30 -23.46 13.35
C THR A 275 8.06 -24.31 13.08
N LYS A 276 6.86 -23.83 13.48
CA LYS A 276 5.60 -24.53 13.25
C LYS A 276 5.28 -24.49 11.75
N GLY A 277 5.06 -25.65 11.16
CA GLY A 277 4.58 -25.74 9.79
C GLY A 277 3.09 -25.40 9.68
N THR A 278 2.68 -24.91 8.52
CA THR A 278 1.28 -24.64 8.19
C THR A 278 0.78 -25.55 7.07
N VAL A 279 -0.54 -25.59 6.85
CA VAL A 279 -1.16 -26.37 5.76
C VAL A 279 -0.82 -25.83 4.36
N VAL A 280 -0.39 -24.56 4.25
CA VAL A 280 0.00 -23.94 2.98
C VAL A 280 1.47 -24.17 2.62
N ASP A 281 2.29 -24.64 3.57
CA ASP A 281 3.74 -24.90 3.42
C ASP A 281 4.11 -25.76 2.20
N LYS A 282 3.16 -26.55 1.66
CA LYS A 282 3.37 -27.39 0.48
C LYS A 282 3.43 -26.60 -0.82
N PHE A 283 2.85 -25.41 -0.86
CA PHE A 283 2.73 -24.55 -2.05
C PHE A 283 3.38 -23.19 -1.87
N TRP A 284 3.51 -22.75 -0.61
CA TRP A 284 4.00 -21.45 -0.21
C TRP A 284 4.58 -21.58 1.18
N TYR A 285 5.82 -21.17 1.39
CA TYR A 285 6.43 -21.18 2.71
C TYR A 285 7.16 -19.87 2.96
N ALA A 286 6.77 -19.20 4.03
CA ALA A 286 7.41 -18.00 4.54
C ALA A 286 8.00 -18.31 5.92
N SER A 287 9.23 -17.90 6.15
CA SER A 287 9.86 -17.88 7.47
C SER A 287 10.30 -16.47 7.77
N TYR A 288 9.72 -15.87 8.81
CA TYR A 288 10.14 -14.56 9.27
C TYR A 288 11.26 -14.80 10.27
N VAL A 289 12.41 -14.20 10.01
CA VAL A 289 13.53 -14.13 10.93
C VAL A 289 13.67 -12.69 11.41
N ASN A 290 14.27 -12.49 12.57
CA ASN A 290 14.75 -11.16 12.96
C ASN A 290 16.26 -11.18 12.98
N ASP A 291 16.87 -10.09 12.50
CA ASP A 291 18.31 -9.91 12.63
C ASP A 291 18.71 -9.52 14.08
N PRO A 292 20.01 -9.48 14.40
CA PRO A 292 20.48 -9.11 15.75
C PRO A 292 20.11 -7.69 16.19
N LEU A 293 19.72 -6.82 15.25
CA LEU A 293 19.24 -5.46 15.50
C LEU A 293 17.71 -5.40 15.66
N GLY A 294 17.01 -6.52 15.46
CA GLY A 294 15.57 -6.67 15.64
C GLY A 294 14.74 -6.43 14.38
N PHE A 295 15.35 -6.24 13.20
CA PHE A 295 14.62 -6.02 11.96
C PHE A 295 14.04 -7.33 11.42
N SER A 296 12.75 -7.31 11.06
CA SER A 296 12.10 -8.46 10.45
C SER A 296 12.53 -8.63 8.99
N ILE A 297 12.89 -9.85 8.63
CA ILE A 297 13.24 -10.27 7.27
C ILE A 297 12.40 -11.51 6.95
N GLU A 298 11.62 -11.45 5.88
CA GLU A 298 10.91 -12.63 5.39
C GLU A 298 11.79 -13.40 4.42
N LEU A 299 11.92 -14.70 4.64
CA LEU A 299 12.45 -15.64 3.67
C LEU A 299 11.28 -16.36 3.04
N LEU A 300 11.18 -16.32 1.71
CA LEU A 300 9.97 -16.73 1.01
C LEU A 300 10.29 -17.71 -0.12
N TRP A 301 9.58 -18.82 -0.11
CA TRP A 301 9.47 -19.73 -1.24
C TRP A 301 8.02 -19.82 -1.71
N HIS A 302 7.78 -19.65 -3.01
CA HIS A 302 6.47 -19.83 -3.61
C HIS A 302 6.54 -20.80 -4.80
N GLY A 303 5.56 -21.72 -4.88
CA GLY A 303 5.45 -22.68 -5.97
C GLY A 303 4.84 -22.12 -7.26
N SER A 304 4.35 -20.87 -7.24
CA SER A 304 3.78 -20.21 -8.43
C SER A 304 4.91 -19.82 -9.39
N LYS A 305 5.28 -20.75 -10.29
CA LYS A 305 6.23 -20.49 -11.40
C LYS A 305 5.60 -19.61 -12.49
N GLY A 306 5.04 -18.46 -12.14
CA GLY A 306 4.29 -17.56 -13.04
C GLY A 306 2.97 -18.13 -13.57
N LYS A 307 2.51 -19.27 -13.05
CA LYS A 307 1.26 -19.93 -13.49
C LYS A 307 0.09 -19.47 -12.65
N ARG A 308 -0.91 -18.85 -13.29
CA ARG A 308 -2.20 -18.55 -12.69
C ARG A 308 -2.93 -19.86 -12.38
N ARG A 309 -2.94 -20.26 -11.12
CA ARG A 309 -3.83 -21.30 -10.60
C ARG A 309 -4.89 -20.59 -9.76
N PRO A 310 -6.18 -20.67 -10.12
CA PRO A 310 -7.25 -20.31 -9.20
C PRO A 310 -7.13 -21.27 -8.03
N VAL A 311 -6.73 -20.78 -6.86
CA VAL A 311 -6.55 -21.64 -5.69
C VAL A 311 -7.87 -21.75 -4.93
N ASP A 312 -8.90 -20.96 -5.30
CA ASP A 312 -10.05 -20.83 -4.44
C ASP A 312 -11.41 -20.61 -5.12
N PRO A 313 -12.26 -21.66 -5.22
CA PRO A 313 -13.64 -21.52 -5.70
C PRO A 313 -14.57 -20.75 -4.72
N LEU A 314 -14.16 -20.52 -3.46
CA LEU A 314 -14.91 -19.86 -2.40
C LEU A 314 -14.41 -18.42 -2.09
N GLY A 315 -13.30 -17.98 -2.70
CA GLY A 315 -12.76 -16.61 -2.55
C GLY A 315 -12.23 -16.30 -1.14
N LEU A 316 -11.57 -17.26 -0.49
CA LEU A 316 -10.89 -17.15 0.80
C LEU A 316 -9.38 -16.83 0.67
N LEU A 317 -8.71 -17.30 -0.39
CA LEU A 317 -7.25 -17.28 -0.56
C LEU A 317 -6.84 -17.19 -2.05
N GLU A 318 -6.43 -16.01 -2.50
CA GLU A 318 -5.73 -15.85 -3.78
C GLU A 318 -4.33 -15.29 -3.53
N LEU A 319 -3.31 -16.16 -3.53
CA LEU A 319 -1.91 -15.79 -3.32
C LEU A 319 -1.34 -14.99 -4.51
N GLY A 320 -0.37 -14.13 -4.22
CA GLY A 320 0.26 -13.18 -5.14
C GLY A 320 1.20 -13.75 -6.21
N PHE A 321 2.11 -12.90 -6.71
CA PHE A 321 3.06 -13.10 -7.81
C PHE A 321 2.49 -13.28 -9.22
N THR A 322 1.18 -13.18 -9.39
CA THR A 322 0.53 -13.27 -10.72
C THR A 322 -0.71 -12.39 -10.76
N GLU A 323 -1.02 -11.82 -11.93
CA GLU A 323 -2.15 -10.91 -12.08
C GLU A 323 -3.48 -11.63 -11.79
N LYS A 324 -4.16 -11.14 -10.75
CA LYS A 324 -5.40 -11.71 -10.22
C LYS A 324 -6.19 -10.63 -9.53
N ARG A 325 -7.52 -10.72 -9.62
CA ARG A 325 -8.39 -9.82 -8.85
C ARG A 325 -8.44 -10.28 -7.39
N PRO A 326 -8.39 -9.37 -6.41
CA PRO A 326 -8.70 -9.68 -5.02
C PRO A 326 -10.11 -10.28 -4.90
N PRO A 327 -10.41 -11.05 -3.84
CA PRO A 327 -11.70 -11.72 -3.65
C PRO A 327 -12.85 -10.77 -3.25
N LEU A 328 -13.07 -9.72 -4.04
CA LEU A 328 -14.14 -8.73 -3.90
C LEU A 328 -15.06 -8.68 -5.13
N LYS A 329 -16.26 -8.15 -4.93
CA LYS A 329 -17.17 -7.69 -6.00
C LYS A 329 -16.91 -6.22 -6.26
N ARG A 330 -16.98 -5.80 -7.53
CA ARG A 330 -16.94 -4.40 -7.95
C ARG A 330 -18.13 -4.08 -8.82
N VAL A 331 -18.70 -2.91 -8.62
CA VAL A 331 -19.73 -2.32 -9.47
C VAL A 331 -19.41 -0.85 -9.65
N SER A 332 -19.62 -0.33 -10.85
CA SER A 332 -19.47 1.09 -11.14
C SER A 332 -20.69 1.61 -11.90
N ALA A 333 -20.98 2.88 -11.71
CA ALA A 333 -21.95 3.64 -12.48
C ALA A 333 -21.34 4.98 -12.89
N VAL A 334 -21.84 5.52 -13.99
CA VAL A 334 -21.42 6.82 -14.52
C VAL A 334 -22.65 7.69 -14.71
N ALA A 335 -22.55 8.95 -14.30
CA ALA A 335 -23.52 10.00 -14.58
C ALA A 335 -22.78 11.22 -15.15
N ARG A 336 -23.47 11.97 -16.02
CA ARG A 336 -22.95 13.24 -16.55
C ARG A 336 -23.84 14.39 -16.08
N THR A 337 -23.24 15.55 -15.87
CA THR A 337 -23.91 16.76 -15.44
C THR A 337 -23.31 17.96 -16.14
N SER A 338 -24.14 18.99 -16.37
CA SER A 338 -23.67 20.30 -16.82
C SER A 338 -22.94 21.11 -15.74
N ALA A 339 -23.02 20.68 -14.47
CA ALA A 339 -22.35 21.33 -13.35
C ALA A 339 -20.82 21.12 -13.37
N THR A 340 -20.08 22.13 -12.92
CA THR A 340 -18.61 22.07 -12.73
C THR A 340 -18.22 21.11 -11.61
N PRO A 341 -16.97 20.61 -11.57
CA PRO A 341 -16.51 19.73 -10.49
C PRO A 341 -16.70 20.35 -9.11
N GLU A 342 -16.50 21.66 -8.96
CA GLU A 342 -16.66 22.40 -7.71
C GLU A 342 -18.12 22.40 -7.24
N GLN A 343 -19.08 22.55 -8.16
CA GLN A 343 -20.51 22.47 -7.85
C GLN A 343 -20.94 21.05 -7.45
N VAL A 344 -20.43 20.04 -8.17
CA VAL A 344 -20.66 18.64 -7.79
C VAL A 344 -20.07 18.36 -6.41
N TRP A 345 -18.86 18.84 -6.14
CA TRP A 345 -18.18 18.68 -4.87
C TRP A 345 -18.94 19.31 -3.70
N ALA A 346 -19.46 20.52 -3.89
CA ALA A 346 -20.27 21.21 -2.89
C ALA A 346 -21.51 20.39 -2.49
N VAL A 347 -22.19 19.77 -3.46
CA VAL A 347 -23.33 18.89 -3.17
C VAL A 347 -22.91 17.57 -2.53
N LEU A 348 -21.80 16.98 -2.98
CA LEU A 348 -21.28 15.72 -2.45
C LEU A 348 -20.82 15.83 -0.98
N THR A 349 -20.28 17.00 -0.60
CA THR A 349 -19.78 17.30 0.75
C THR A 349 -20.81 17.91 1.69
N ASP A 350 -21.99 18.31 1.21
CA ASP A 350 -23.13 18.62 2.08
C ASP A 350 -23.76 17.33 2.63
N HIS A 351 -23.01 16.67 3.52
CA HIS A 351 -23.38 15.37 4.09
C HIS A 351 -24.73 15.39 4.81
N ALA A 352 -25.14 16.54 5.37
CA ALA A 352 -26.40 16.69 6.09
C ALA A 352 -27.60 16.69 5.16
N SER A 353 -27.51 17.35 4.00
CA SER A 353 -28.63 17.48 3.04
C SER A 353 -28.69 16.34 2.02
N MET A 354 -27.81 15.34 2.09
CA MET A 354 -27.79 14.24 1.12
C MET A 354 -29.07 13.42 1.01
N PHE A 355 -29.95 13.47 2.02
CA PHE A 355 -31.26 12.81 1.94
C PHE A 355 -32.15 13.42 0.83
N ASP A 356 -31.87 14.63 0.35
CA ASP A 356 -32.64 15.29 -0.70
C ASP A 356 -32.43 14.68 -2.09
N TRP A 357 -31.33 13.97 -2.30
CA TRP A 357 -30.96 13.43 -3.61
C TRP A 357 -30.55 11.96 -3.59
N THR A 358 -30.43 11.35 -2.41
CA THR A 358 -30.18 9.91 -2.26
C THR A 358 -31.47 9.12 -1.99
N PRO A 359 -31.46 7.78 -2.09
CA PRO A 359 -32.60 6.94 -1.73
C PRO A 359 -32.90 6.85 -0.22
N PHE A 360 -32.20 7.60 0.64
CA PHE A 360 -32.37 7.56 2.09
C PHE A 360 -33.24 8.72 2.57
N LYS A 361 -34.13 8.46 3.54
CA LYS A 361 -35.07 9.46 4.06
C LYS A 361 -34.45 10.43 5.07
N ARG A 362 -33.28 10.10 5.61
CA ARG A 362 -32.57 10.92 6.61
C ARG A 362 -31.07 10.70 6.50
N SER A 363 -30.32 11.80 6.62
CA SER A 363 -28.87 11.82 6.83
C SER A 363 -28.56 12.52 8.14
N GLU A 364 -27.61 12.01 8.90
CA GLU A 364 -27.18 12.56 10.18
C GLU A 364 -25.66 12.44 10.31
N VAL A 365 -24.97 13.57 10.51
CA VAL A 365 -23.53 13.58 10.81
C VAL A 365 -23.36 13.22 12.28
N LEU A 366 -22.72 12.09 12.56
CA LEU A 366 -22.49 11.57 13.91
C LEU A 366 -21.16 12.06 14.50
N SER A 367 -20.16 12.27 13.66
CA SER A 367 -18.85 12.82 14.02
C SER A 367 -18.34 13.66 12.87
N ALA A 368 -17.81 14.83 13.18
CA ALA A 368 -17.03 15.60 12.22
C ALA A 368 -15.70 14.86 11.92
N GLY A 369 -15.18 15.09 10.71
CA GLY A 369 -13.83 14.67 10.32
C GLY A 369 -12.81 15.76 10.59
N ASP A 370 -11.65 15.65 9.94
CA ASP A 370 -10.68 16.73 9.83
C ASP A 370 -11.20 17.89 8.94
N ASP A 371 -10.35 18.90 8.71
CA ASP A 371 -10.70 20.08 7.93
C ASP A 371 -11.10 19.76 6.46
N ASN A 372 -10.69 18.60 5.94
CA ASN A 372 -11.05 18.12 4.60
C ASN A 372 -12.25 17.16 4.62
N GLY A 373 -12.76 16.80 5.81
CA GLY A 373 -13.86 15.86 6.02
C GLY A 373 -13.42 14.40 6.16
N VAL A 374 -12.12 14.08 6.13
CA VAL A 374 -11.64 12.71 6.35
C VAL A 374 -11.89 12.31 7.80
N GLY A 375 -12.38 11.10 8.02
CA GLY A 375 -12.81 10.63 9.34
C GLY A 375 -14.24 11.02 9.71
N LEU A 376 -14.94 11.84 8.91
CA LEU A 376 -16.36 12.14 9.13
C LEU A 376 -17.18 10.86 9.13
N ILE A 377 -18.06 10.71 10.12
CA ILE A 377 -19.00 9.59 10.22
C ILE A 377 -20.42 10.12 10.03
N ARG A 378 -21.15 9.56 9.06
CA ARG A 378 -22.56 9.85 8.84
C ARG A 378 -23.42 8.59 8.92
N LYS A 379 -24.69 8.77 9.29
CA LYS A 379 -25.71 7.73 9.31
C LYS A 379 -26.80 8.06 8.30
N LEU A 380 -27.01 7.15 7.36
CA LEU A 380 -28.09 7.23 6.38
C LEU A 380 -29.18 6.22 6.76
N SER A 381 -30.43 6.69 6.92
CA SER A 381 -31.54 5.88 7.43
C SER A 381 -32.76 5.91 6.50
N GLY A 382 -33.61 4.87 6.61
CA GLY A 382 -34.85 4.79 5.83
C GLY A 382 -34.62 4.55 4.34
N GLY A 383 -33.51 3.90 3.99
CA GLY A 383 -33.18 3.54 2.62
C GLY A 383 -34.03 2.39 2.07
N PRO A 384 -33.70 1.87 0.88
CA PRO A 384 -34.38 0.74 0.27
C PRO A 384 -34.52 -0.44 1.25
N ALA A 385 -35.72 -1.03 1.31
CA ALA A 385 -36.06 -2.08 2.26
C ALA A 385 -35.79 -1.76 3.75
N GLY A 386 -35.83 -0.47 4.13
CA GLY A 386 -35.59 -0.02 5.51
C GLY A 386 -34.11 0.02 5.91
N MET A 387 -33.20 -0.07 4.94
CA MET A 387 -31.75 -0.11 5.17
C MET A 387 -31.26 1.12 5.94
N THR A 388 -30.32 0.88 6.85
CA THR A 388 -29.56 1.91 7.56
C THR A 388 -28.07 1.60 7.44
N VAL A 389 -27.29 2.60 7.04
CA VAL A 389 -25.82 2.48 6.92
C VAL A 389 -25.12 3.56 7.71
N HIS A 390 -23.92 3.21 8.20
CA HIS A 390 -22.98 4.15 8.81
C HIS A 390 -21.79 4.23 7.86
N GLU A 391 -21.55 5.41 7.32
CA GLU A 391 -20.48 5.69 6.38
C GLU A 391 -19.40 6.51 7.06
N GLN A 392 -18.14 6.17 6.79
CA GLN A 392 -16.97 6.92 7.23
C GLN A 392 -16.18 7.37 6.01
N ILE A 393 -15.96 8.68 5.87
CA ILE A 393 -15.11 9.25 4.82
C ILE A 393 -13.66 8.87 5.11
N VAL A 394 -12.97 8.29 4.12
CA VAL A 394 -11.57 7.84 4.25
C VAL A 394 -10.62 8.63 3.36
N ALA A 395 -11.12 9.27 2.30
CA ALA A 395 -10.37 10.23 1.51
C ALA A 395 -11.29 11.33 0.98
N ALA A 396 -10.76 12.57 0.92
CA ALA A 396 -11.46 13.74 0.39
C ALA A 396 -10.46 14.64 -0.35
N GLU A 397 -10.39 14.47 -1.66
CA GLU A 397 -9.47 15.16 -2.57
C GLU A 397 -10.27 16.15 -3.42
N ALA A 398 -10.64 17.28 -2.81
CA ALA A 398 -11.46 18.28 -3.47
C ALA A 398 -10.80 18.83 -4.75
N PRO A 399 -11.59 19.09 -5.83
CA PRO A 399 -12.99 18.73 -6.04
C PRO A 399 -13.19 17.37 -6.74
N ARG A 400 -12.16 16.53 -6.81
CA ARG A 400 -12.04 15.41 -7.76
C ARG A 400 -12.44 14.06 -7.21
N ARG A 401 -12.20 13.79 -5.92
CA ARG A 401 -12.48 12.45 -5.38
C ARG A 401 -12.91 12.44 -3.92
N MET A 402 -13.93 11.64 -3.63
CA MET A 402 -14.27 11.23 -2.27
C MET A 402 -14.29 9.71 -2.17
N GLU A 403 -13.75 9.17 -1.09
CA GLU A 403 -13.80 7.74 -0.79
C GLU A 403 -14.41 7.53 0.59
N TYR A 404 -15.23 6.49 0.76
CA TYR A 404 -15.86 6.17 2.04
C TYR A 404 -16.06 4.67 2.25
N THR A 405 -15.98 4.24 3.50
CA THR A 405 -16.38 2.88 3.91
C THR A 405 -17.79 2.89 4.47
N ALA A 406 -18.49 1.75 4.41
CA ALA A 406 -19.84 1.63 4.96
C ALA A 406 -20.05 0.36 5.78
N LYS A 407 -20.80 0.48 6.88
CA LYS A 407 -21.28 -0.63 7.71
C LYS A 407 -22.81 -0.59 7.80
N GLY A 408 -23.44 -1.76 7.91
CA GLY A 408 -24.90 -1.89 8.06
C GLY A 408 -25.64 -2.37 6.81
N ALA A 409 -24.98 -2.40 5.64
CA ALA A 409 -25.53 -3.02 4.44
C ALA A 409 -25.63 -4.56 4.62
N PRO A 410 -26.83 -5.16 4.50
CA PRO A 410 -27.02 -6.58 4.81
C PRO A 410 -26.17 -7.51 3.94
N GLY A 411 -25.41 -8.41 4.59
CA GLY A 411 -24.59 -9.42 3.90
C GLY A 411 -23.40 -8.87 3.12
N MET A 412 -23.07 -7.58 3.28
CA MET A 412 -21.88 -6.95 2.70
C MET A 412 -20.83 -6.73 3.78
N LYS A 413 -19.60 -7.15 3.49
CA LYS A 413 -18.42 -6.89 4.33
C LYS A 413 -17.42 -6.07 3.53
N ARG A 414 -16.60 -5.27 4.23
CA ARG A 414 -15.54 -4.44 3.61
C ARG A 414 -16.07 -3.58 2.45
N TYR A 415 -17.22 -2.95 2.67
CA TYR A 415 -17.76 -2.03 1.68
C TYR A 415 -16.89 -0.77 1.65
N HIS A 416 -16.39 -0.44 0.47
CA HIS A 416 -15.60 0.75 0.18
C HIS A 416 -16.11 1.34 -1.13
N SER A 417 -16.38 2.63 -1.16
CA SER A 417 -16.86 3.33 -2.35
C SER A 417 -15.93 4.46 -2.76
N PHE A 418 -15.80 4.64 -4.07
CA PHE A 418 -14.98 5.66 -4.71
C PHE A 418 -15.90 6.53 -5.56
N VAL A 419 -15.86 7.84 -5.36
CA VAL A 419 -16.59 8.82 -6.15
C VAL A 419 -15.59 9.73 -6.82
N ASP A 420 -15.44 9.57 -8.13
CA ASP A 420 -14.58 10.39 -8.99
C ASP A 420 -15.42 11.45 -9.71
N VAL A 421 -14.90 12.66 -9.81
CA VAL A 421 -15.48 13.80 -10.53
C VAL A 421 -14.43 14.36 -11.47
N GLU A 422 -14.67 14.24 -12.77
CA GLU A 422 -13.77 14.71 -13.81
C GLU A 422 -14.44 15.80 -14.65
N ALA A 423 -13.70 16.87 -14.93
CA ALA A 423 -14.16 17.92 -15.84
C ALA A 423 -14.22 17.39 -17.28
N GLU A 424 -15.27 17.75 -18.01
CA GLU A 424 -15.41 17.42 -19.44
C GLU A 424 -14.84 18.55 -20.31
N PRO A 425 -14.18 18.25 -21.46
CA PRO A 425 -13.61 19.27 -22.35
C PRO A 425 -14.62 20.31 -22.85
N GLY A 426 -15.90 19.93 -22.95
CA GLY A 426 -17.00 20.80 -23.38
C GLY A 426 -17.68 21.57 -22.26
N GLY A 427 -17.17 21.51 -21.02
CA GLY A 427 -17.83 21.99 -19.81
C GLY A 427 -18.71 20.94 -19.15
N GLY A 428 -18.96 21.12 -17.85
CA GLY A 428 -19.63 20.14 -17.00
C GLY A 428 -18.68 19.07 -16.46
N SER A 429 -19.26 18.00 -15.92
CA SER A 429 -18.52 16.93 -15.24
C SER A 429 -19.06 15.53 -15.54
N THR A 430 -18.15 14.56 -15.55
CA THR A 430 -18.46 13.13 -15.44
C THR A 430 -18.23 12.69 -14.00
N ILE A 431 -19.25 12.06 -13.41
CA ILE A 431 -19.23 11.45 -12.09
C ILE A 431 -19.12 9.93 -12.28
N THR A 432 -18.06 9.32 -11.77
CA THR A 432 -17.93 7.86 -11.70
C THR A 432 -18.05 7.43 -10.24
N TRP A 433 -19.06 6.61 -9.96
CA TRP A 433 -19.30 6.07 -8.62
C TRP A 433 -19.02 4.57 -8.65
N GLU A 434 -18.02 4.12 -7.91
CA GLU A 434 -17.66 2.71 -7.75
C GLU A 434 -17.94 2.23 -6.32
N ALA A 435 -18.37 0.98 -6.19
CA ALA A 435 -18.45 0.28 -4.92
C ALA A 435 -17.74 -1.07 -4.99
N GLN A 436 -16.92 -1.33 -3.99
CA GLN A 436 -16.22 -2.59 -3.76
C GLN A 436 -16.68 -3.21 -2.46
N TYR A 437 -16.96 -4.51 -2.44
CA TYR A 437 -17.41 -5.21 -1.24
C TYR A 437 -17.25 -6.73 -1.36
N ARG A 438 -17.24 -7.41 -0.22
CA ARG A 438 -17.30 -8.86 -0.14
C ARG A 438 -18.70 -9.32 0.22
N THR A 439 -19.21 -10.29 -0.53
CA THR A 439 -20.47 -10.96 -0.20
C THR A 439 -20.54 -12.35 -0.84
N LEU A 440 -21.29 -13.25 -0.21
CA LEU A 440 -21.66 -14.56 -0.76
C LEU A 440 -23.06 -14.55 -1.39
N LEU A 441 -23.79 -13.43 -1.31
CA LEU A 441 -25.15 -13.32 -1.82
C LEU A 441 -25.16 -13.25 -3.35
N PRO A 442 -25.81 -14.20 -4.05
CA PRO A 442 -25.98 -14.14 -5.50
C PRO A 442 -26.78 -12.91 -5.91
N GLY A 443 -26.48 -12.34 -7.09
CA GLY A 443 -27.20 -11.18 -7.62
C GLY A 443 -26.92 -9.84 -6.92
N SER A 444 -26.10 -9.84 -5.87
CA SER A 444 -25.68 -8.63 -5.14
C SER A 444 -25.08 -7.53 -6.03
N THR A 445 -24.37 -7.90 -7.09
CA THR A 445 -23.81 -6.95 -8.07
C THR A 445 -24.88 -6.19 -8.82
N ALA A 446 -25.97 -6.84 -9.25
CA ALA A 446 -27.06 -6.16 -9.94
C ALA A 446 -27.81 -5.19 -9.03
N ILE A 447 -28.08 -5.61 -7.77
CA ILE A 447 -28.76 -4.77 -6.78
C ILE A 447 -27.90 -3.55 -6.44
N THR A 448 -26.62 -3.76 -6.11
CA THR A 448 -25.70 -2.68 -5.74
C THR A 448 -25.45 -1.76 -6.92
N GLY A 449 -25.33 -2.29 -8.15
CA GLY A 449 -25.17 -1.47 -9.36
C GLY A 449 -26.33 -0.50 -9.57
N ARG A 450 -27.59 -0.93 -9.36
CA ARG A 450 -28.75 -0.04 -9.43
C ARG A 450 -28.73 1.05 -8.35
N MET A 451 -28.32 0.68 -7.13
CA MET A 451 -28.19 1.64 -6.03
C MET A 451 -27.12 2.69 -6.36
N VAL A 452 -25.95 2.26 -6.82
CA VAL A 452 -24.82 3.13 -7.18
C VAL A 452 -25.17 4.04 -8.36
N GLN A 453 -25.88 3.56 -9.38
CA GLN A 453 -26.41 4.41 -10.46
C GLN A 453 -27.39 5.45 -9.93
N THR A 454 -28.30 5.06 -9.04
CA THR A 454 -29.28 5.99 -8.45
C THR A 454 -28.59 7.11 -7.67
N LEU A 455 -27.51 6.79 -6.94
CA LEU A 455 -26.68 7.77 -6.23
C LEU A 455 -25.95 8.71 -7.22
N ALA A 456 -25.31 8.16 -8.25
CA ALA A 456 -24.61 8.96 -9.27
C ALA A 456 -25.56 9.92 -10.00
N ASP A 457 -26.72 9.43 -10.45
CA ASP A 457 -27.72 10.25 -11.13
C ASP A 457 -28.36 11.30 -10.19
N GLY A 458 -28.55 10.93 -8.91
CA GLY A 458 -29.06 11.82 -7.88
C GLY A 458 -28.13 13.01 -7.65
N LEU A 459 -26.83 12.72 -7.49
CA LEU A 459 -25.79 13.74 -7.34
C LEU A 459 -25.70 14.64 -8.58
N ALA A 460 -25.68 14.05 -9.78
CA ALA A 460 -25.64 14.80 -11.04
C ALA A 460 -26.80 15.80 -11.14
N ARG A 461 -28.04 15.37 -10.92
CA ARG A 461 -29.23 16.25 -10.95
C ARG A 461 -29.24 17.29 -9.85
N ALA A 462 -28.72 16.96 -8.66
CA ALA A 462 -28.64 17.90 -7.55
C ALA A 462 -27.65 19.03 -7.85
N ALA A 463 -26.48 18.70 -8.41
CA ALA A 463 -25.48 19.67 -8.81
C ALA A 463 -25.99 20.66 -9.89
N GLU A 464 -26.82 20.20 -10.83
CA GLU A 464 -27.43 21.08 -11.85
C GLU A 464 -28.39 22.10 -11.23
N ARG A 465 -29.13 21.72 -10.17
CA ARG A 465 -30.06 22.64 -9.50
C ARG A 465 -29.35 23.78 -8.76
N THR A 466 -28.14 23.53 -8.28
CA THR A 466 -27.29 24.56 -7.64
C THR A 466 -26.49 25.40 -8.64
N ALA A 467 -26.45 25.00 -9.92
CA ALA A 467 -25.74 25.73 -10.97
C ALA A 467 -26.55 26.88 -11.58
N HIS A 468 -27.85 26.92 -11.26
CA HIS A 468 -28.81 27.96 -11.64
C HIS A 468 -29.26 28.73 -10.40
#